data_AF-W2GGR4-F1
#
_entry.id   AF-W2GGR4-F1
#
_cell.length_a   1.000
_cell.length_b   1.000
_cell.length_c   1.000
_cell.angle_alpha   90.00
_cell.angle_beta   90.00
_cell.angle_gamma   90.00
#
_symmetry.space_group_name_H-M   'P 1'
#
loop_
_entity.id
_entity.type
_entity.pdbx_description
1 polymer ?
#
loop_
_entity_poly.entity_id
_entity_poly.type
_entity_poly.pdbx_seq_one_letter_code
_entity_poly.pdbx_strand_id
1 'polypeptide(L)'
;MVETYGKKGDRSLLPLCETRWNSMQGCFASLLRVQTALRQFMADNWDDDEFPDALVVLDDPEFWSCLEESEQLVRPLCLASFMLQHDNNTLSDVTFCFQQLFDTFSTSSYSETLTGLLEKRWADCEQPLFMLDFALDVKRLEVLNQLPARVVDELANFALLYYRKLFDKDAPSIKGEMSEWINGKYISSGKCIKDFEGLETPPLAAFWQDAKGTKMRHGRNIALCELALSIFAMGVNTATCERYFSELALIHTARRNRLAAEKARKLLLFDDKYGNASFGEESRWSRKSGS
;
A
#
# COMPACT_ATOMS: atom_id res chain seq x y z
N MET A 1 -17.16 2.53 -6.56
CA MET A 1 -18.03 2.34 -5.39
C MET A 1 -17.10 2.40 -4.19
N VAL A 2 -17.12 3.51 -3.46
CA VAL A 2 -16.11 3.80 -2.43
C VAL A 2 -16.54 3.11 -1.14
N GLU A 3 -15.89 2.00 -0.80
CA GLU A 3 -16.01 1.44 0.55
C GLU A 3 -15.24 2.37 1.51
N THR A 4 -15.99 3.28 2.13
CA THR A 4 -15.52 4.08 3.25
C THR A 4 -15.81 3.32 4.55
N TYR A 5 -14.78 3.13 5.37
CA TYR A 5 -14.90 2.61 6.72
C TYR A 5 -15.72 3.59 7.57
N GLY A 6 -16.89 3.15 8.04
CA GLY A 6 -17.76 3.93 8.92
C GLY A 6 -19.22 3.51 8.86
N LYS A 7 -19.56 2.32 9.38
CA LYS A 7 -20.97 2.00 9.64
C LYS A 7 -21.46 2.72 10.90
N LYS A 8 -22.48 3.57 10.71
CA LYS A 8 -23.48 4.07 11.68
C LYS A 8 -22.96 4.54 13.04
N GLY A 9 -22.52 5.79 13.08
CA GLY A 9 -22.24 6.56 14.29
C GLY A 9 -21.85 7.99 13.92
N ASP A 10 -22.74 8.69 13.21
CA ASP A 10 -22.44 9.88 12.40
C ASP A 10 -21.96 11.12 13.19
N ARG A 11 -21.80 11.04 14.52
CA ARG A 11 -21.37 12.14 15.41
C ARG A 11 -20.66 11.63 16.67
N SER A 12 -19.59 10.84 16.53
CA SER A 12 -18.74 10.45 17.66
C SER A 12 -17.40 11.19 17.63
N LEU A 13 -16.97 11.66 18.81
CA LEU A 13 -15.59 12.10 19.05
C LEU A 13 -14.72 10.86 19.21
N LEU A 14 -13.59 10.83 18.50
CA LEU A 14 -12.67 9.71 18.55
C LEU A 14 -11.51 10.05 19.50
N PRO A 15 -11.19 9.16 20.46
CA PRO A 15 -10.09 9.42 21.38
C PRO A 15 -8.75 9.35 20.65
N LEU A 16 -7.80 10.18 21.10
CA LEU A 16 -6.43 10.13 20.63
C LEU A 16 -5.77 8.84 21.13
N CYS A 17 -5.08 8.14 20.23
CA CYS A 17 -4.13 7.11 20.58
C CYS A 17 -2.79 7.46 19.93
N GLU A 18 -1.81 7.80 20.76
CA GLU A 18 -0.51 8.33 20.33
C GLU A 18 0.27 7.37 19.43
N THR A 19 0.02 6.06 19.56
CA THR A 19 0.81 5.02 18.89
C THR A 19 0.37 4.70 17.46
N ARG A 20 -0.74 5.29 16.97
CA ARG A 20 -1.30 4.95 15.65
C ARG A 20 -1.74 6.19 14.89
N TRP A 21 -1.11 6.46 13.75
CA TRP A 21 -1.45 7.59 12.88
C TRP A 21 -2.94 7.62 12.50
N ASN A 22 -3.55 6.47 12.22
CA ASN A 22 -4.99 6.38 11.93
C ASN A 22 -5.88 6.88 13.07
N SER A 23 -5.48 6.64 14.33
CA SER A 23 -6.19 7.13 15.50
C SER A 23 -5.99 8.64 15.70
N MET A 24 -4.77 9.15 15.46
CA MET A 24 -4.49 10.59 15.50
C MET A 24 -5.31 11.33 14.45
N GLN A 25 -5.27 10.89 13.19
CA GLN A 25 -6.05 11.49 12.11
C GLN A 25 -7.56 11.40 12.39
N GLY A 26 -8.05 10.26 12.86
CA GLY A 26 -9.46 10.10 13.23
C GLY A 26 -9.89 11.05 14.35
N CYS A 27 -9.04 11.24 15.36
CA CYS A 27 -9.27 12.20 16.44
C CYS A 27 -9.35 13.64 15.89
N PHE A 28 -8.34 14.08 15.14
CA PHE A 28 -8.27 15.44 14.58
C PHE A 28 -9.44 15.73 13.64
N ALA A 29 -9.74 14.82 12.72
CA ALA A 29 -10.88 14.95 11.81
C ALA A 29 -12.22 14.96 12.57
N SER A 30 -12.34 14.20 13.66
CA SER A 30 -13.57 14.21 14.47
C SER A 30 -13.80 15.54 15.16
N LEU A 31 -12.74 16.18 15.68
CA LEU A 31 -12.78 17.51 16.31
C LEU A 31 -13.13 18.60 15.28
N LEU A 32 -12.44 18.61 14.13
CA LEU A 32 -12.70 19.58 13.05
C LEU A 32 -14.16 19.48 12.55
N ARG A 33 -14.70 18.27 12.42
CA ARG A 33 -16.09 18.05 11.99
C ARG A 33 -17.13 18.66 12.95
N VAL A 34 -16.82 18.76 14.24
CA VAL A 34 -17.73 19.32 15.26
C VAL A 34 -17.29 20.69 15.78
N GLN A 35 -16.34 21.35 15.10
CA GLN A 35 -15.76 22.63 15.51
C GLN A 35 -16.83 23.66 15.90
N THR A 36 -17.83 23.90 15.06
CA THR A 36 -18.89 24.88 15.32
C THR A 36 -19.67 24.55 16.59
N ALA A 37 -19.98 23.28 16.81
CA ALA A 37 -20.72 22.85 18.00
C ALA A 37 -19.86 22.97 19.27
N LEU A 38 -18.56 22.69 19.20
CA LEU A 38 -17.64 22.85 20.32
C LEU A 38 -17.40 24.33 20.68
N ARG A 39 -17.33 25.22 19.67
CA ARG A 39 -17.26 26.67 19.89
C ARG A 39 -18.53 27.20 20.54
N GLN A 40 -19.70 26.76 20.09
CA GLN A 40 -20.98 27.12 20.71
C GLN A 40 -21.07 26.61 22.15
N PHE A 41 -20.67 25.35 22.39
CA PHE A 41 -20.62 24.79 23.73
C PHE A 41 -19.73 25.61 24.68
N MET A 42 -18.54 26.01 24.24
CA MET A 42 -17.67 26.88 25.03
C MET A 42 -18.35 28.24 25.30
N ALA A 43 -18.89 28.89 24.26
CA ALA A 43 -19.56 30.19 24.40
C ALA A 43 -20.79 30.16 25.33
N ASP A 44 -21.47 29.02 25.45
CA ASP A 44 -22.64 28.86 26.32
C ASP A 44 -22.28 28.50 27.78
N ASN A 45 -21.04 28.08 28.06
CA ASN A 45 -20.63 27.54 29.38
C ASN A 45 -19.33 28.16 29.94
N TRP A 46 -18.75 29.16 29.28
CA TRP A 46 -17.45 29.75 29.68
C TRP A 46 -17.47 30.44 31.05
N ASP A 47 -18.65 30.85 31.51
CA ASP A 47 -18.90 31.54 32.79
C ASP A 47 -19.23 30.59 33.94
N ASP A 48 -19.24 29.27 33.70
CA ASP A 48 -19.41 28.25 34.72
C ASP A 48 -18.09 28.00 35.46
N ASP A 49 -18.09 28.14 36.79
CA ASP A 49 -16.93 27.89 37.65
C ASP A 49 -16.42 26.42 37.57
N GLU A 50 -17.26 25.48 37.10
CA GLU A 50 -16.88 24.08 36.86
C GLU A 50 -16.35 23.81 35.44
N PHE A 51 -16.29 24.84 34.57
CA PHE A 51 -15.82 24.67 33.20
C PHE A 51 -14.33 24.29 33.15
N PRO A 52 -13.94 23.20 32.47
CA PRO A 52 -12.55 22.77 32.46
C PRO A 52 -11.63 23.75 31.72
N ASP A 53 -10.57 24.23 32.39
CA ASP A 53 -9.54 25.11 31.80
C ASP A 53 -8.98 24.58 30.47
N ALA A 54 -8.86 23.25 30.34
CA ALA A 54 -8.36 22.60 29.13
C ALA A 54 -9.24 22.84 27.88
N LEU A 55 -10.52 23.19 28.06
CA LEU A 55 -11.47 23.44 26.97
C LEU A 55 -11.54 24.91 26.54
N VAL A 56 -10.84 25.82 27.23
CA VAL A 56 -10.74 27.24 26.85
C VAL A 56 -10.13 27.40 25.45
N VAL A 57 -9.25 26.48 25.07
CA VAL A 57 -8.62 26.42 23.73
C VAL A 57 -9.64 26.32 22.58
N LEU A 58 -10.88 25.93 22.85
CA LEU A 58 -11.91 25.82 21.82
C LEU A 58 -12.30 27.17 21.19
N ASP A 59 -12.09 28.29 21.89
CA ASP A 59 -12.31 29.64 21.34
C ASP A 59 -11.10 30.17 20.56
N ASP A 60 -9.92 29.58 20.74
CA ASP A 60 -8.68 30.01 20.10
C ASP A 60 -8.66 29.66 18.60
N PRO A 61 -8.67 30.65 17.67
CA PRO A 61 -8.57 30.38 16.24
C PRO A 61 -7.27 29.69 15.83
N GLU A 62 -6.16 29.95 16.54
CA GLU A 62 -4.84 29.38 16.25
C GLU A 62 -4.82 27.87 16.49
N PHE A 63 -5.43 27.41 17.59
CA PHE A 63 -5.62 25.98 17.85
C PHE A 63 -6.29 25.25 16.68
N TRP A 64 -7.38 25.80 16.15
CA TRP A 64 -8.11 25.17 15.05
C TRP A 64 -7.32 25.17 13.74
N SER A 65 -6.57 26.25 13.46
CA SER A 65 -5.69 26.31 12.30
C SER A 65 -4.55 25.28 12.41
N CYS A 66 -3.92 25.17 13.58
CA CYS A 66 -2.88 24.18 13.84
C CYS A 66 -3.41 22.74 13.77
N LEU A 67 -4.64 22.50 14.25
CA LEU A 67 -5.30 21.21 14.18
C LEU A 67 -5.59 20.80 12.72
N GLU A 68 -6.04 21.76 11.90
CA GLU A 68 -6.26 21.54 10.47
C GLU A 68 -4.94 21.20 9.74
N GLU A 69 -3.89 21.98 9.97
CA GLU A 69 -2.56 21.71 9.39
C GLU A 69 -2.03 20.34 9.83
N SER A 70 -2.17 20.01 11.12
CA SER A 70 -1.76 18.71 11.67
C SER A 70 -2.54 17.55 11.04
N GLU A 71 -3.84 17.70 10.82
CA GLU A 71 -4.68 16.70 10.16
C GLU A 71 -4.21 16.46 8.71
N GLN A 72 -3.93 17.54 7.98
CA GLN A 72 -3.44 17.48 6.60
C GLN A 72 -2.08 16.78 6.50
N LEU A 73 -1.19 16.98 7.48
CA LEU A 73 0.12 16.33 7.54
C LEU A 73 0.06 14.83 7.90
N VAL A 74 -0.85 14.44 8.79
CA VAL A 74 -0.98 13.03 9.22
C VAL A 74 -1.76 12.20 8.21
N ARG A 75 -2.74 12.80 7.51
CA ARG A 75 -3.58 12.13 6.50
C ARG A 75 -2.82 11.29 5.47
N PRO A 76 -1.76 11.77 4.78
CA PRO A 76 -1.03 10.96 3.81
C PRO A 76 -0.28 9.78 4.45
N LEU A 77 0.14 9.88 5.72
CA LEU A 77 0.73 8.75 6.45
C LEU A 77 -0.29 7.64 6.71
N CYS A 78 -1.53 8.00 7.03
CA CYS A 78 -2.64 7.04 7.18
C CYS A 78 -2.95 6.35 5.84
N LEU A 79 -2.98 7.11 4.75
CA LEU A 79 -3.20 6.56 3.40
C LEU A 79 -2.08 5.59 3.02
N ALA A 80 -0.82 5.98 3.22
CA ALA A 80 0.32 5.12 2.97
C ALA A 80 0.24 3.84 3.82
N SER A 81 -0.10 3.96 5.10
CA SER A 81 -0.30 2.80 5.97
C SER A 81 -1.40 1.86 5.46
N PHE A 82 -2.51 2.40 4.95
CA PHE A 82 -3.60 1.59 4.40
C PHE A 82 -3.18 0.88 3.11
N MET A 83 -2.58 1.62 2.18
CA MET A 83 -2.08 1.08 0.92
C MET A 83 -1.07 -0.05 1.16
N LEU A 84 -0.12 0.18 2.07
CA LEU A 84 0.93 -0.78 2.37
C LEU A 84 0.48 -1.94 3.26
N GLN A 85 -0.76 -1.96 3.75
CA GLN A 85 -1.35 -3.09 4.44
C GLN A 85 -2.33 -3.87 3.55
N HIS A 86 -2.53 -3.45 2.31
CA HIS A 86 -3.35 -4.21 1.37
C HIS A 86 -2.63 -5.50 0.97
N ASP A 87 -3.37 -6.59 0.77
CA ASP A 87 -2.77 -7.91 0.50
C ASP A 87 -2.11 -8.01 -0.89
N ASN A 88 -2.51 -7.12 -1.80
CA ASN A 88 -2.03 -7.05 -3.17
C ASN A 88 -1.16 -5.80 -3.42
N ASN A 89 -0.47 -5.29 -2.41
CA ASN A 89 0.41 -4.14 -2.59
C ASN A 89 1.71 -4.53 -3.34
N THR A 90 2.26 -3.58 -4.07
CA THR A 90 3.47 -3.73 -4.90
C THR A 90 4.59 -2.84 -4.40
N LEU A 91 5.83 -3.12 -4.81
CA LEU A 91 6.98 -2.28 -4.44
C LEU A 91 6.86 -0.88 -5.06
N SER A 92 6.17 -0.75 -6.19
CA SER A 92 5.78 0.50 -6.85
C SER A 92 4.82 1.31 -5.98
N ASP A 93 3.91 0.66 -5.24
CA ASP A 93 3.05 1.36 -4.26
C ASP A 93 3.88 1.99 -3.13
N VAL A 94 4.99 1.37 -2.73
CA VAL A 94 5.93 1.97 -1.77
C VAL A 94 6.53 3.26 -2.35
N THR A 95 7.06 3.19 -3.57
CA THR A 95 7.61 4.36 -4.28
C THR A 95 6.58 5.48 -4.38
N PHE A 96 5.34 5.15 -4.73
CA PHE A 96 4.24 6.11 -4.80
C PHE A 96 3.92 6.72 -3.43
N CYS A 97 3.90 5.93 -2.35
CA CYS A 97 3.69 6.44 -1.00
C CYS A 97 4.78 7.45 -0.59
N PHE A 98 6.05 7.14 -0.88
CA PHE A 98 7.16 8.06 -0.61
C PHE A 98 7.04 9.35 -1.41
N GLN A 99 6.67 9.25 -2.70
CA GLN A 99 6.45 10.42 -3.54
C GLN A 99 5.35 11.32 -2.98
N GLN A 100 4.17 10.76 -2.66
CA GLN A 100 3.05 11.52 -2.12
C GLN A 100 3.38 12.20 -0.78
N LEU A 101 4.13 11.51 0.09
CA LEU A 101 4.59 12.08 1.35
C LEU A 101 5.57 13.23 1.11
N PHE A 102 6.50 13.07 0.17
CA PHE A 102 7.46 14.12 -0.17
C PHE A 102 6.76 15.37 -0.73
N ASP A 103 5.83 15.19 -1.67
CA ASP A 103 5.06 16.28 -2.26
C ASP A 103 4.25 17.05 -1.18
N THR A 104 3.67 16.32 -0.23
CA THR A 104 2.92 16.94 0.88
C THR A 104 3.85 17.66 1.87
N PHE A 105 4.95 17.02 2.28
CA PHE A 105 5.83 17.57 3.30
C PHE A 105 6.66 18.74 2.79
N SER A 106 7.11 18.70 1.54
CA SER A 106 7.92 19.76 0.93
C SER A 106 7.19 21.11 0.83
N THR A 107 5.85 21.10 0.78
CA THR A 107 5.02 22.30 0.73
C THR A 107 4.54 22.80 2.10
N SER A 108 4.84 22.05 3.17
CA SER A 108 4.41 22.39 4.53
C SER A 108 5.33 23.36 5.24
N SER A 109 4.83 23.97 6.32
CA SER A 109 5.61 24.81 7.25
C SER A 109 6.77 24.06 7.92
N TYR A 110 6.74 22.73 7.92
CA TYR A 110 7.72 21.85 8.56
C TYR A 110 8.60 21.09 7.54
N SER A 111 8.67 21.60 6.31
CA SER A 111 9.29 20.92 5.16
C SER A 111 10.70 20.40 5.44
N GLU A 112 11.60 21.23 5.98
CA GLU A 112 12.98 20.84 6.27
C GLU A 112 13.06 19.61 7.20
N THR A 113 12.27 19.61 8.27
CA THR A 113 12.27 18.50 9.24
C THR A 113 11.61 17.26 8.68
N LEU A 114 10.42 17.39 8.07
CA LEU A 114 9.64 16.25 7.59
C LEU A 114 10.28 15.59 6.37
N THR A 115 10.80 16.37 5.43
CA THR A 115 11.54 15.83 4.27
C THR A 115 12.84 15.15 4.71
N GLY A 116 13.59 15.74 5.64
CA GLY A 116 14.79 15.11 6.19
C GLY A 116 14.52 13.76 6.88
N LEU A 117 13.41 13.65 7.62
CA LEU A 117 12.97 12.36 8.19
C LEU A 117 12.57 11.35 7.11
N LEU A 118 11.87 11.81 6.07
CA LEU A 118 11.45 10.96 4.96
C LEU A 118 12.64 10.45 4.14
N GLU A 119 13.62 11.31 3.85
CA GLU A 119 14.86 10.96 3.16
C GLU A 119 15.69 9.95 3.96
N LYS A 120 15.80 10.17 5.28
CA LYS A 120 16.45 9.19 6.17
C LYS A 120 15.77 7.83 6.09
N ARG A 121 14.42 7.80 6.11
CA ARG A 121 13.67 6.56 6.00
C ARG A 121 13.83 5.90 4.63
N TRP A 122 13.87 6.70 3.57
CA TRP A 122 14.14 6.24 2.21
C TRP A 122 15.55 5.65 2.09
N ALA A 123 16.55 6.20 2.77
CA ALA A 123 17.93 5.70 2.77
C ALA A 123 18.07 4.30 3.41
N ASP A 124 17.20 3.96 4.37
CA ASP A 124 17.17 2.63 5.00
C ASP A 124 16.49 1.56 4.13
N CYS A 125 15.84 1.95 3.04
CA CYS A 125 15.10 1.05 2.16
C CYS A 125 15.98 0.43 1.06
N GLU A 126 15.53 -0.68 0.48
CA GLU A 126 16.08 -1.26 -0.75
C GLU A 126 15.65 -0.44 -1.99
N GLN A 127 16.04 0.84 -2.04
CA GLN A 127 15.62 1.81 -3.06
C GLN A 127 15.76 1.28 -4.50
N PRO A 128 16.87 0.62 -4.89
CA PRO A 128 17.02 0.15 -6.26
C PRO A 128 15.92 -0.83 -6.68
N LEU A 129 15.46 -1.67 -5.76
CA LEU A 129 14.43 -2.66 -6.02
C LEU A 129 13.06 -1.99 -6.23
N PHE A 130 12.73 -0.99 -5.41
CA PHE A 130 11.49 -0.22 -5.54
C PHE A 130 11.47 0.58 -6.84
N MET A 131 12.62 1.16 -7.22
CA MET A 131 12.79 1.86 -8.48
C MET A 131 12.67 0.92 -9.68
N LEU A 132 13.19 -0.31 -9.58
CA LEU A 132 13.03 -1.32 -10.63
C LEU A 132 11.57 -1.74 -10.80
N ASP A 133 10.85 -2.03 -9.71
CA ASP A 133 9.43 -2.38 -9.79
C ASP A 133 8.62 -1.26 -10.45
N PHE A 134 8.85 -0.01 -10.03
CA PHE A 134 8.25 1.17 -10.65
C PHE A 134 8.61 1.29 -12.14
N ALA A 135 9.88 1.05 -12.50
CA ALA A 135 10.34 1.17 -13.87
C ALA A 135 9.82 0.05 -14.79
N LEU A 136 9.41 -1.09 -14.24
CA LEU A 136 8.90 -2.24 -15.00
C LEU A 136 7.37 -2.24 -15.14
N ASP A 137 6.69 -1.25 -14.54
CA ASP A 137 5.27 -1.01 -14.76
C ASP A 137 5.05 -0.31 -16.12
N VAL A 138 4.27 -0.95 -16.98
CA VAL A 138 3.85 -0.44 -18.29
C VAL A 138 3.28 0.98 -18.19
N LYS A 139 2.53 1.30 -17.12
CA LYS A 139 1.90 2.61 -16.91
C LYS A 139 2.92 3.73 -16.69
N ARG A 140 4.17 3.40 -16.35
CA ARG A 140 5.22 4.37 -16.01
C ARG A 140 6.15 4.69 -17.16
N LEU A 141 6.01 4.03 -18.32
CA LEU A 141 6.89 4.25 -19.47
C LEU A 141 6.92 5.70 -19.97
N GLU A 142 5.79 6.41 -19.95
CA GLU A 142 5.76 7.83 -20.32
C GLU A 142 6.62 8.68 -19.39
N VAL A 143 6.60 8.36 -18.09
CA VAL A 143 7.44 9.02 -17.07
C VAL A 143 8.90 8.67 -17.27
N LEU A 144 9.22 7.39 -17.52
CA LEU A 144 10.61 6.93 -17.72
C LEU A 144 11.27 7.60 -18.93
N ASN A 145 10.51 7.86 -19.99
CA ASN A 145 11.01 8.57 -21.18
C ASN A 145 11.33 10.05 -20.94
N GLN A 146 10.85 10.63 -19.84
CA GLN A 146 11.15 12.00 -19.43
C GLN A 146 12.34 12.09 -18.47
N LEU A 147 12.82 10.95 -17.95
CA LEU A 147 13.94 10.93 -17.01
C LEU A 147 15.27 11.23 -17.72
N PRO A 148 16.23 11.86 -17.02
CA PRO A 148 17.58 12.04 -17.55
C PRO A 148 18.22 10.69 -17.90
N ALA A 149 18.98 10.65 -19.01
CA ALA A 149 19.64 9.42 -19.48
C ALA A 149 20.48 8.73 -18.39
N ARG A 150 21.15 9.50 -17.53
CA ARG A 150 21.90 8.98 -16.39
C ARG A 150 21.04 8.15 -15.44
N VAL A 151 19.80 8.55 -15.18
CA VAL A 151 18.90 7.81 -14.29
C VAL A 151 18.48 6.50 -14.94
N VAL A 152 18.20 6.52 -16.24
CA VAL A 152 17.90 5.31 -17.02
C VAL A 152 19.07 4.33 -17.02
N ASP A 153 20.30 4.83 -17.18
CA ASP A 153 21.51 4.01 -17.11
C ASP A 153 21.70 3.36 -15.74
N GLU A 154 21.39 4.09 -14.65
CA GLU A 154 21.42 3.51 -13.30
C GLU A 154 20.35 2.45 -13.08
N LEU A 155 19.13 2.62 -13.62
CA LEU A 155 18.11 1.57 -13.58
C LEU A 155 18.59 0.30 -14.29
N ALA A 156 19.29 0.43 -15.41
CA ALA A 156 19.89 -0.71 -16.09
C ALA A 156 21.04 -1.37 -15.29
N ASN A 157 21.83 -0.58 -14.55
CA ASN A 157 22.83 -1.10 -13.62
C ASN A 157 22.18 -1.86 -12.45
N PHE A 158 21.11 -1.31 -11.87
CA PHE A 158 20.35 -1.97 -10.82
C PHE A 158 19.75 -3.28 -11.30
N ALA A 159 19.18 -3.31 -12.52
CA ALA A 159 18.64 -4.53 -13.11
C ALA A 159 19.70 -5.63 -13.21
N LEU A 160 20.90 -5.30 -13.69
CA LEU A 160 22.01 -6.25 -13.76
C LEU A 160 22.48 -6.71 -12.38
N LEU A 161 22.59 -5.79 -11.42
CA LEU A 161 22.97 -6.11 -10.04
C LEU A 161 21.98 -7.10 -9.40
N TYR A 162 20.68 -6.81 -9.51
CA TYR A 162 19.64 -7.65 -8.92
C TYR A 162 19.44 -8.97 -9.64
N TYR A 163 19.63 -9.01 -10.97
CA TYR A 163 19.62 -10.27 -11.70
C TYR A 163 20.72 -11.21 -11.20
N ARG A 164 21.95 -10.69 -11.05
CA ARG A 164 23.07 -11.46 -10.47
C ARG A 164 22.75 -11.94 -9.06
N LYS A 165 22.20 -11.07 -8.22
CA LYS A 165 21.84 -11.37 -6.82
C LYS A 165 20.77 -12.46 -6.70
N LEU A 166 19.75 -12.44 -7.56
CA LEU A 166 18.60 -13.36 -7.47
C LEU A 166 18.82 -14.70 -8.19
N PHE A 167 19.56 -14.71 -9.30
CA PHE A 167 19.71 -15.88 -10.16
C PHE A 167 21.08 -16.54 -10.12
N ASP A 168 22.06 -15.95 -9.44
CA ASP A 168 23.46 -16.40 -9.40
C ASP A 168 24.05 -16.59 -10.81
N LYS A 169 23.67 -15.69 -11.73
CA LYS A 169 24.05 -15.71 -13.15
C LYS A 169 24.35 -14.32 -13.65
N ASP A 170 25.29 -14.23 -14.59
CA ASP A 170 25.53 -12.97 -15.29
C ASP A 170 24.64 -12.86 -16.55
N ALA A 171 24.07 -11.67 -16.75
CA ALA A 171 23.22 -11.37 -17.90
C ALA A 171 23.45 -9.93 -18.36
N PRO A 172 24.65 -9.60 -18.91
CA PRO A 172 24.95 -8.23 -19.35
C PRO A 172 23.99 -7.73 -20.44
N SER A 173 23.32 -8.65 -21.16
CA SER A 173 22.25 -8.32 -22.13
C SER A 173 21.09 -7.56 -21.51
N ILE A 174 20.85 -7.68 -20.19
CA ILE A 174 19.72 -7.05 -19.51
C ILE A 174 19.74 -5.53 -19.64
N LYS A 175 20.92 -4.91 -19.78
CA LYS A 175 21.06 -3.47 -20.03
C LYS A 175 20.45 -3.09 -21.39
N GLY A 176 20.71 -3.91 -22.41
CA GLY A 176 20.10 -3.76 -23.72
C GLY A 176 18.59 -4.00 -23.66
N GLU A 177 18.15 -5.04 -22.93
CA GLU A 177 16.73 -5.32 -22.73
C GLU A 177 15.99 -4.18 -22.02
N MET A 178 16.61 -3.54 -21.01
CA MET A 178 16.07 -2.35 -20.34
C MET A 178 15.91 -1.18 -21.30
N SER A 179 16.89 -0.94 -22.17
CA SER A 179 16.78 0.08 -23.22
C SER A 179 15.66 -0.26 -24.21
N GLU A 180 15.51 -1.52 -24.63
CA GLU A 180 14.38 -1.94 -25.48
C GLU A 180 13.03 -1.71 -24.80
N TRP A 181 12.94 -2.01 -23.50
CA TRP A 181 11.74 -1.81 -22.69
C TRP A 181 11.34 -0.34 -22.63
N ILE A 182 12.26 0.55 -22.23
CA ILE A 182 11.99 1.99 -22.06
C ILE A 182 11.59 2.63 -23.40
N ASN A 183 12.22 2.20 -24.49
CA ASN A 183 11.86 2.61 -25.85
C ASN A 183 10.54 1.99 -26.35
N GLY A 184 9.78 1.29 -25.50
CA GLY A 184 8.46 0.75 -25.82
C GLY A 184 8.46 -0.45 -26.76
N LYS A 185 9.62 -1.09 -27.02
CA LYS A 185 9.73 -2.22 -27.98
C LYS A 185 8.96 -3.48 -27.55
N TYR A 186 8.60 -3.56 -26.26
CA TYR A 186 7.81 -4.65 -25.72
C TYR A 186 6.30 -4.48 -25.96
N ILE A 187 5.84 -3.25 -26.21
CA ILE A 187 4.42 -2.88 -26.35
C ILE A 187 4.03 -2.72 -27.83
N SER A 188 5.02 -2.62 -28.73
CA SER A 188 4.84 -2.31 -30.16
C SER A 188 3.95 -3.29 -30.94
N SER A 189 3.54 -4.42 -30.35
CA SER A 189 2.64 -5.40 -30.95
C SER A 189 1.15 -5.17 -30.67
N GLY A 190 0.74 -3.97 -30.25
CA GLY A 190 -0.67 -3.67 -29.94
C GLY A 190 -1.19 -4.32 -28.66
N LYS A 191 -0.28 -4.85 -27.82
CA LYS A 191 -0.60 -5.49 -26.54
C LYS A 191 -0.72 -4.43 -25.46
N CYS A 192 -1.89 -4.35 -24.84
CA CYS A 192 -2.19 -3.45 -23.74
C CYS A 192 -2.27 -4.25 -22.44
N ILE A 193 -1.98 -3.63 -21.28
CA ILE A 193 -2.26 -4.25 -19.96
C ILE A 193 -3.72 -4.73 -19.88
N LYS A 194 -4.64 -4.01 -20.54
CA LYS A 194 -6.07 -4.34 -20.59
C LYS A 194 -6.35 -5.72 -21.17
N ASP A 195 -5.48 -6.24 -22.02
CA ASP A 195 -5.62 -7.57 -22.62
C ASP A 195 -5.42 -8.69 -21.58
N PHE A 196 -4.88 -8.35 -20.40
CA PHE A 196 -4.60 -9.27 -19.30
C PHE A 196 -5.55 -9.06 -18.10
N GLU A 197 -6.57 -8.22 -18.23
CA GLU A 197 -7.59 -8.04 -17.19
C GLU A 197 -8.47 -9.30 -17.06
N GLY A 198 -8.86 -9.65 -15.83
CA GLY A 198 -9.73 -10.80 -15.55
C GLY A 198 -9.04 -12.17 -15.53
N LEU A 199 -7.71 -12.22 -15.65
CA LEU A 199 -6.92 -13.44 -15.47
C LEU A 199 -6.64 -13.71 -13.98
N GLU A 200 -6.38 -14.97 -13.63
CA GLU A 200 -5.95 -15.36 -12.28
C GLU A 200 -4.59 -14.73 -11.91
N THR A 201 -3.70 -14.59 -12.90
CA THR A 201 -2.41 -13.91 -12.73
C THR A 201 -2.60 -12.40 -12.79
N PRO A 202 -2.00 -11.61 -11.87
CA PRO A 202 -2.08 -10.16 -11.93
C PRO A 202 -1.70 -9.61 -13.31
N PRO A 203 -2.41 -8.59 -13.85
CA PRO A 203 -2.24 -8.15 -15.23
C PRO A 203 -0.79 -7.79 -15.62
N LEU A 204 -0.04 -7.16 -14.71
CA LEU A 204 1.36 -6.82 -14.95
C LEU A 204 2.25 -8.07 -15.04
N ALA A 205 2.08 -9.02 -14.12
CA ALA A 205 2.80 -10.28 -14.17
C ALA A 205 2.44 -11.09 -15.43
N ALA A 206 1.17 -11.12 -15.82
CA ALA A 206 0.70 -11.79 -17.03
C ALA A 206 1.32 -11.17 -18.31
N PHE A 207 1.43 -9.84 -18.38
CA PHE A 207 2.13 -9.15 -19.46
C PHE A 207 3.59 -9.62 -19.57
N TRP A 208 4.33 -9.64 -18.45
CA TRP A 208 5.73 -10.05 -18.46
C TRP A 208 5.94 -11.55 -18.74
N GLN A 209 4.97 -12.41 -18.37
CA GLN A 209 4.96 -13.83 -18.74
C GLN A 209 4.80 -14.00 -20.26
N ASP A 210 3.86 -13.29 -20.89
CA ASP A 210 3.68 -13.34 -22.34
C ASP A 210 4.88 -12.75 -23.09
N ALA A 211 5.45 -11.65 -22.60
CA ALA A 211 6.68 -11.08 -23.14
C ALA A 211 7.85 -12.08 -23.09
N LYS A 212 8.01 -12.78 -21.96
CA LYS A 212 8.99 -13.87 -21.80
C LYS A 212 8.78 -14.98 -22.85
N GLY A 213 7.54 -15.47 -23.00
CA GLY A 213 7.19 -16.52 -23.95
C GLY A 213 7.39 -16.11 -25.41
N THR A 214 7.13 -14.85 -25.75
CA THR A 214 7.40 -14.29 -27.08
C THR A 214 8.91 -14.23 -27.37
N LYS A 215 9.71 -13.72 -26.42
CA LYS A 215 11.17 -13.65 -26.59
C LYS A 215 11.82 -15.04 -26.68
N MET A 216 11.37 -16.02 -25.90
CA MET A 216 11.83 -17.41 -26.00
C MET A 216 11.58 -18.01 -27.39
N ARG A 217 10.38 -17.81 -27.97
CA ARG A 217 10.03 -18.30 -29.31
C ARG A 217 10.92 -17.73 -30.41
N HIS A 218 11.44 -16.52 -30.21
CA HIS A 218 12.34 -15.85 -31.14
C HIS A 218 13.84 -16.01 -30.81
N GLY A 219 14.19 -16.85 -29.82
CA GLY A 219 15.58 -17.05 -29.40
C GLY A 219 16.26 -15.78 -28.86
N ARG A 220 15.48 -14.84 -28.29
CA ARG A 220 15.98 -13.59 -27.72
C ARG A 220 16.25 -13.73 -26.22
N ASN A 221 17.07 -12.83 -25.68
CA ASN A 221 17.35 -12.76 -24.24
C ASN A 221 16.07 -12.47 -23.44
N ILE A 222 15.96 -13.10 -22.27
CA ILE A 222 14.77 -13.08 -21.42
C ILE A 222 15.06 -12.60 -19.99
N ALA A 223 16.29 -12.17 -19.72
CA ALA A 223 16.77 -11.87 -18.38
C ALA A 223 15.92 -10.77 -17.72
N LEU A 224 15.50 -9.76 -18.50
CA LEU A 224 14.64 -8.70 -17.99
C LEU A 224 13.26 -9.22 -17.61
N CYS A 225 12.66 -10.10 -18.41
CA CYS A 225 11.36 -10.67 -18.08
C CYS A 225 11.43 -11.56 -16.84
N GLU A 226 12.53 -12.30 -16.67
CA GLU A 226 12.76 -13.11 -15.47
C GLU A 226 12.92 -12.26 -14.21
N LEU A 227 13.67 -11.17 -14.32
CA LEU A 227 13.82 -10.20 -13.25
C LEU A 227 12.46 -9.60 -12.87
N ALA A 228 11.72 -9.08 -13.85
CA ALA A 228 10.42 -8.45 -13.64
C ALA A 228 9.45 -9.37 -12.90
N LEU A 229 9.30 -10.61 -13.38
CA LEU A 229 8.44 -11.61 -12.73
C LEU A 229 8.88 -11.94 -11.30
N SER A 230 10.18 -11.92 -11.03
CA SER A 230 10.71 -12.18 -9.68
C SER A 230 10.44 -11.01 -8.74
N ILE A 231 10.56 -9.77 -9.23
CA ILE A 231 10.26 -8.55 -8.46
C ILE A 231 8.77 -8.48 -8.13
N PHE A 232 7.87 -8.72 -9.10
CA PHE A 232 6.43 -8.70 -8.85
C PHE A 232 5.92 -9.81 -7.93
N ALA A 233 6.71 -10.87 -7.74
CA ALA A 233 6.39 -11.93 -6.79
C ALA A 233 6.82 -11.58 -5.34
N MET A 234 7.54 -10.47 -5.12
CA MET A 234 8.00 -10.08 -3.79
C MET A 234 6.86 -9.42 -3.00
N GLY A 235 6.57 -9.98 -1.83
CA GLY A 235 5.66 -9.35 -0.87
C GLY A 235 6.30 -8.12 -0.22
N VAL A 236 5.55 -7.02 -0.17
CA VAL A 236 6.03 -5.72 0.31
C VAL A 236 5.92 -5.58 1.82
N ASN A 237 4.98 -6.28 2.45
CA ASN A 237 4.74 -6.23 3.88
C ASN A 237 4.67 -7.64 4.48
N THR A 238 4.91 -7.73 5.79
CA THR A 238 4.57 -8.90 6.60
C THR A 238 3.14 -8.84 7.14
N ALA A 239 2.41 -7.73 6.94
CA ALA A 239 1.08 -7.53 7.49
C ALA A 239 0.08 -8.61 7.04
N THR A 240 0.14 -9.05 5.78
CA THR A 240 -0.66 -10.19 5.31
C THR A 240 -0.27 -11.47 6.05
N CYS A 241 1.03 -11.74 6.22
CA CYS A 241 1.49 -12.86 7.06
C CYS A 241 1.02 -12.71 8.52
N GLU A 242 1.06 -11.51 9.10
CA GLU A 242 0.63 -11.23 10.47
C GLU A 242 -0.89 -11.37 10.65
N ARG A 243 -1.71 -11.00 9.66
CA ARG A 243 -3.15 -11.27 9.63
C ARG A 243 -3.41 -12.77 9.59
N TYR A 244 -2.76 -13.49 8.67
CA TYR A 244 -2.83 -14.95 8.60
C TYR A 244 -2.41 -15.61 9.92
N PHE A 245 -1.34 -15.12 10.55
CA PHE A 245 -0.89 -15.61 11.86
C PHE A 245 -1.84 -15.23 13.01
N SER A 246 -2.53 -14.10 12.93
CA SER A 246 -3.56 -13.69 13.90
C SER A 246 -4.81 -14.56 13.79
N GLU A 247 -5.26 -14.88 12.58
CA GLU A 247 -6.34 -15.83 12.34
C GLU A 247 -5.96 -17.24 12.80
N LEU A 248 -4.72 -17.66 12.53
CA LEU A 248 -4.18 -18.91 13.07
C LEU A 248 -4.11 -18.90 14.59
N ALA A 249 -3.75 -17.77 15.21
CA ALA A 249 -3.77 -17.63 16.64
C ALA A 249 -5.19 -17.78 17.18
N LEU A 250 -6.21 -17.23 16.54
CA LEU A 250 -7.62 -17.44 16.91
C LEU A 250 -8.01 -18.93 16.86
N ILE A 251 -7.57 -19.66 15.83
CA ILE A 251 -7.79 -21.10 15.69
C ILE A 251 -7.02 -21.90 16.75
N HIS A 252 -5.78 -21.52 17.04
CA HIS A 252 -4.90 -22.24 17.97
C HIS A 252 -5.15 -21.93 19.46
N THR A 253 -5.59 -20.72 19.79
CA THR A 253 -5.68 -20.22 21.19
C THR A 253 -7.11 -20.20 21.75
N ALA A 254 -8.16 -20.19 20.92
CA ALA A 254 -9.50 -20.36 21.43
C ALA A 254 -9.68 -21.78 22.00
N ARG A 255 -9.89 -21.87 23.31
CA ARG A 255 -9.95 -23.08 24.16
C ARG A 255 -10.88 -24.21 23.66
N ARG A 256 -11.67 -23.99 22.59
CA ARG A 256 -12.62 -24.94 22.00
C ARG A 256 -12.23 -25.56 20.65
N ASN A 257 -11.27 -25.01 19.89
CA ASN A 257 -10.97 -25.46 18.52
C ASN A 257 -9.47 -25.74 18.27
N ARG A 258 -8.77 -26.36 19.23
CA ARG A 258 -7.33 -26.60 19.16
C ARG A 258 -6.98 -27.62 18.06
N LEU A 259 -6.88 -27.17 16.81
CA LEU A 259 -6.37 -27.94 15.68
C LEU A 259 -4.87 -28.13 15.84
N ALA A 260 -4.39 -29.34 15.57
CA ALA A 260 -2.95 -29.62 15.50
C ALA A 260 -2.31 -28.80 14.37
N ALA A 261 -1.07 -28.35 14.55
CA ALA A 261 -0.37 -27.45 13.62
C ALA A 261 -0.33 -27.95 12.16
N GLU A 262 -0.31 -29.27 11.96
CA GLU A 262 -0.36 -29.85 10.61
C GLU A 262 -1.74 -29.68 9.94
N LYS A 263 -2.82 -29.78 10.71
CA LYS A 263 -4.19 -29.64 10.21
C LYS A 263 -4.55 -28.18 9.97
N ALA A 264 -4.04 -27.26 10.81
CA ALA A 264 -4.13 -25.83 10.58
C ALA A 264 -3.39 -25.42 9.29
N ARG A 265 -2.16 -25.90 9.07
CA ARG A 265 -1.40 -25.67 7.83
C ARG A 265 -2.12 -26.17 6.58
N LYS A 266 -2.72 -27.36 6.63
CA LYS A 266 -3.53 -27.87 5.51
C LYS A 266 -4.76 -27.00 5.27
N LEU A 267 -5.46 -26.56 6.32
CA LEU A 267 -6.62 -25.68 6.19
C LEU A 267 -6.26 -24.37 5.47
N LEU A 268 -5.12 -23.76 5.82
CA LEU A 268 -4.62 -22.54 5.16
C LEU A 268 -4.32 -22.75 3.68
N LEU A 269 -3.66 -23.85 3.32
CA LEU A 269 -3.37 -24.17 1.92
C LEU A 269 -4.65 -24.42 1.11
N PHE A 270 -5.73 -24.82 1.77
CA PHE A 270 -7.06 -24.92 1.17
C PHE A 270 -7.73 -23.54 1.07
N ASP A 271 -7.65 -22.69 2.10
CA ASP A 271 -8.26 -21.35 2.06
C ASP A 271 -7.55 -20.42 1.06
N ASP A 272 -6.22 -20.47 0.98
CA ASP A 272 -5.44 -19.72 -0.02
C ASP A 272 -5.74 -20.19 -1.46
N LYS A 273 -6.02 -21.48 -1.66
CA LYS A 273 -6.38 -22.03 -2.98
C LYS A 273 -7.85 -21.84 -3.38
N TYR A 274 -8.77 -21.78 -2.43
CA TYR A 274 -10.21 -21.88 -2.69
C TYR A 274 -11.05 -20.74 -2.07
N GLY A 275 -10.48 -19.92 -1.20
CA GLY A 275 -11.15 -18.81 -0.50
C GLY A 275 -11.50 -17.61 -1.37
N ASN A 276 -10.93 -17.52 -2.58
CA ASN A 276 -11.34 -16.54 -3.60
C ASN A 276 -12.62 -16.94 -4.36
N ALA A 277 -13.19 -18.12 -4.09
CA ALA A 277 -14.49 -18.53 -4.61
C ALA A 277 -15.57 -18.33 -3.53
N SER A 278 -16.31 -17.22 -3.67
CA SER A 278 -17.64 -16.98 -3.07
C SER A 278 -17.77 -16.87 -1.55
N PHE A 279 -17.75 -15.63 -1.04
CA PHE A 279 -18.77 -15.18 -0.08
C PHE A 279 -19.79 -14.31 -0.82
N GLY A 280 -20.47 -14.93 -1.79
CA GLY A 280 -21.68 -14.42 -2.41
C GLY A 280 -22.89 -15.11 -1.78
N GLU A 281 -23.73 -14.29 -1.14
CA GLU A 281 -25.16 -14.47 -0.87
C GLU A 281 -25.68 -15.73 -0.13
N GLU A 282 -26.56 -15.42 0.82
CA GLU A 282 -27.41 -16.28 1.64
C GLU A 282 -27.92 -17.56 0.96
N SER A 283 -27.94 -18.68 1.69
CA SER A 283 -29.19 -19.35 2.10
C SER A 283 -28.99 -20.77 2.64
N ARG A 284 -29.84 -21.12 3.61
CA ARG A 284 -30.39 -22.48 3.86
C ARG A 284 -29.67 -23.38 4.88
N TRP A 285 -29.86 -23.07 6.16
CA TRP A 285 -30.10 -24.12 7.16
C TRP A 285 -31.48 -23.92 7.82
N SER A 286 -32.43 -24.67 7.26
CA SER A 286 -33.75 -24.93 7.84
C SER A 286 -33.57 -25.61 9.20
N ARG A 287 -34.11 -24.98 10.26
CA ARG A 287 -34.32 -25.63 11.55
C ARG A 287 -35.43 -26.66 11.38
N LYS A 288 -35.08 -27.94 11.35
CA LYS A 288 -36.00 -29.02 11.73
C LYS A 288 -36.21 -28.93 13.24
N SER A 289 -37.35 -28.40 13.66
CA SER A 289 -37.91 -28.62 14.98
C SER A 289 -38.55 -30.00 15.02
N GLY A 290 -38.04 -30.88 15.87
CA GLY A 290 -38.64 -32.16 16.19
C GLY A 290 -38.53 -32.41 17.69
N SER A 291 -39.59 -32.09 18.42
CA SER A 291 -40.14 -32.74 19.63
C SER A 291 -41.25 -31.83 20.15
#